data_AF-A0A256XQ20-F1
#
_entry.id   AF-A0A256XQ20-F1
#
_cell.length_a   1.000
_cell.length_b   1.000
_cell.length_c   1.000
_cell.angle_alpha   90.00
_cell.angle_beta   90.00
_cell.angle_gamma   90.00
#
_symmetry.space_group_name_H-M   'P 1'
#
loop_
_entity.id
_entity.type
_entity.pdbx_description
1 polymer ?
#
loop_
_entity_poly.entity_id
_entity_poly.type
_entity_poly.pdbx_seq_one_letter_code
_entity_poly.pdbx_strand_id
1 'polypeptide(L)'
;MIKALDILTGFITRLSLAELVMKSLSNWLTYIDENVLISKQLIQYEDAQLRTIFKTYMTEEGYRIELSISGLAPSTATAYSLKSLVKKIDKDVKVESLYPFFNSILIKNVNNIVSVLKFYKRILSMLT
;
A
#
# COMPACT_ATOMS: atom_id res chain seq x y z
N MET A 1 12.78 -16.18 -5.39
CA MET A 1 12.28 -15.18 -4.41
C MET A 1 11.28 -15.79 -3.40
N ILE A 2 10.25 -16.53 -3.84
CA ILE A 2 9.24 -17.16 -2.95
C ILE A 2 9.87 -18.17 -1.97
N LYS A 3 10.78 -19.03 -2.44
CA LYS A 3 11.44 -20.06 -1.61
C LYS A 3 12.30 -19.51 -0.46
N ALA A 4 12.77 -18.27 -0.55
CA ALA A 4 13.59 -17.67 0.51
C ALA A 4 12.73 -17.19 1.69
N LEU A 5 11.49 -16.73 1.42
CA LEU A 5 10.58 -16.25 2.46
C LEU A 5 10.12 -17.37 3.40
N ASP A 6 9.90 -18.58 2.86
CA ASP A 6 9.46 -19.76 3.61
C ASP A 6 10.56 -20.36 4.51
N ILE A 7 11.84 -20.09 4.22
CA ILE A 7 12.97 -20.58 5.02
C ILE A 7 13.27 -19.61 6.18
N LEU A 8 13.04 -18.31 5.98
CA LEU A 8 13.34 -17.27 6.96
C LEU A 8 12.32 -17.21 8.12
N THR A 9 11.10 -17.72 7.92
CA THR A 9 10.05 -17.79 8.96
C THR A 9 10.38 -18.77 10.10
N GLY A 10 11.30 -19.72 9.88
CA GLY A 10 11.62 -20.77 10.86
C GLY A 10 12.58 -20.36 11.99
N PHE A 11 13.30 -19.24 11.87
CA PHE A 11 14.42 -18.90 12.76
C PHE A 11 14.43 -17.46 13.29
N ILE A 12 13.40 -16.67 12.99
CA ILE A 12 13.44 -15.22 13.13
C ILE A 12 12.28 -14.75 14.03
N THR A 13 12.57 -13.91 15.04
CA THR A 13 11.53 -13.31 15.88
C THR A 13 10.58 -12.47 15.01
N ARG A 14 9.30 -12.34 15.39
CA ARG A 14 8.31 -11.59 14.57
C ARG A 14 8.80 -10.21 14.13
N LEU A 15 9.56 -9.52 14.99
CA LEU A 15 10.18 -8.23 14.73
C LEU A 15 11.26 -8.30 13.64
N SER A 16 12.17 -9.26 13.72
CA SER A 16 13.28 -9.39 12.76
C SER A 16 12.81 -9.90 11.39
N LEU A 17 11.70 -10.65 11.30
CA LEU A 17 11.11 -11.08 10.03
C LEU A 17 10.35 -9.91 9.38
N ALA A 18 9.64 -9.12 10.19
CA ALA A 18 9.03 -7.89 9.73
C ALA A 18 10.08 -6.92 9.21
N GLU A 19 11.18 -6.69 9.95
CA GLU A 19 12.30 -5.85 9.50
C GLU A 19 12.95 -6.38 8.23
N LEU A 20 13.18 -7.69 8.11
CA LEU A 20 13.85 -8.28 6.95
C LEU A 20 12.96 -8.25 5.70
N VAL A 21 11.67 -8.58 5.84
CA VAL A 21 10.71 -8.46 4.73
C VAL A 21 10.50 -6.99 4.36
N MET A 22 10.52 -6.06 5.33
CA MET A 22 10.39 -4.64 5.04
C MET A 22 11.67 -4.00 4.50
N LYS A 23 12.85 -4.53 4.83
CA LYS A 23 14.10 -4.28 4.09
C LYS A 23 14.03 -4.83 2.67
N SER A 24 13.40 -5.98 2.45
CA SER A 24 13.23 -6.53 1.09
C SER A 24 12.24 -5.70 0.25
N LEU A 25 11.26 -5.07 0.91
CA LEU A 25 10.38 -4.06 0.33
C LEU A 25 10.99 -2.65 0.36
N SER A 26 12.19 -2.43 0.92
CA SER A 26 12.73 -1.08 1.19
C SER A 26 13.15 -0.31 -0.05
N ASN A 27 13.29 -0.98 -1.21
CA ASN A 27 13.35 -0.28 -2.49
C ASN A 27 12.06 0.55 -2.74
N TRP A 28 10.97 0.25 -2.02
CA TRP A 28 9.66 0.88 -2.12
C TRP A 28 9.29 1.62 -0.80
N LEU A 29 9.70 1.12 0.36
CA LEU A 29 9.39 1.66 1.70
C LEU A 29 10.61 2.35 2.35
N THR A 30 10.48 3.64 2.66
CA THR A 30 11.40 4.38 3.54
C THR A 30 10.90 4.29 4.99
N TYR A 31 11.71 3.75 5.90
CA TYR A 31 11.44 3.87 7.34
C TYR A 31 11.68 5.33 7.74
N ILE A 32 10.70 5.95 8.38
CA ILE A 32 10.84 7.30 8.95
C ILE A 32 10.57 7.15 10.44
N ASP A 33 11.33 7.91 11.23
CA ASP A 33 11.30 7.97 12.70
C ASP A 33 9.87 7.86 13.27
N GLU A 34 9.71 7.23 14.45
CA GLU A 34 8.43 7.03 15.17
C GLU A 34 7.54 5.80 14.79
N ASN A 35 8.11 4.65 14.46
CA ASN A 35 7.35 3.41 14.17
C ASN A 35 6.43 3.46 12.93
N VAL A 36 6.70 4.40 12.02
CA VAL A 36 5.93 4.58 10.79
C VAL A 36 6.78 4.22 9.57
N LEU A 37 6.28 3.30 8.78
CA LEU A 37 6.89 2.91 7.52
C LEU A 37 6.17 3.65 6.41
N ILE A 38 6.89 4.36 5.54
CA ILE A 38 6.28 5.16 4.48
C ILE A 38 6.85 4.77 3.12
N SER A 39 6.00 4.37 2.19
CA SER A 39 6.35 4.17 0.79
C SER A 39 5.67 5.24 -0.04
N LYS A 40 6.41 5.88 -0.93
CA LYS A 40 5.89 6.88 -1.87
C LYS A 40 6.27 6.44 -3.26
N GLN A 41 5.28 6.35 -4.15
CA GLN A 41 5.46 5.91 -5.52
C GLN A 41 4.69 6.77 -6.49
N LEU A 42 5.25 6.86 -7.69
CA LEU A 42 4.55 7.34 -8.87
C LEU A 42 4.24 6.13 -9.73
N ILE A 43 2.97 5.98 -10.09
CA ILE A 43 2.45 4.86 -10.86
C ILE A 43 1.72 5.44 -12.05
N GLN A 44 1.97 4.88 -13.23
CA GLN A 44 1.22 5.20 -14.43
C GLN A 44 0.03 4.24 -14.52
N TYR A 45 -1.19 4.77 -14.59
CA TYR A 45 -2.39 3.98 -14.86
C TYR A 45 -3.12 4.61 -16.03
N GLU A 46 -3.22 3.88 -17.15
CA GLU A 46 -3.66 4.44 -18.42
C GLU A 46 -2.83 5.70 -18.74
N ASP A 47 -3.50 6.84 -18.93
CA ASP A 47 -2.93 8.16 -19.17
C ASP A 47 -2.81 9.02 -17.90
N ALA A 48 -3.22 8.51 -16.74
CA ALA A 48 -3.10 9.21 -15.45
C ALA A 48 -1.78 8.88 -14.72
N GLN A 49 -1.09 9.92 -14.26
CA GLN A 49 0.00 9.76 -13.30
C GLN A 49 -0.55 9.84 -11.87
N LEU A 50 -0.35 8.77 -11.12
CA LEU A 50 -0.84 8.61 -9.75
C LEU A 50 0.32 8.64 -8.77
N ARG A 51 0.21 9.51 -7.77
CA ARG A 51 1.02 9.48 -6.57
C ARG A 51 0.34 8.60 -5.52
N THR A 52 1.01 7.51 -5.18
CA THR A 52 0.57 6.57 -4.15
C THR A 52 1.46 6.72 -2.92
N ILE A 53 0.85 6.85 -1.76
CA ILE A 53 1.53 6.85 -0.46
C ILE A 53 0.97 5.70 0.35
N PHE A 54 1.85 4.82 0.81
CA PHE A 54 1.52 3.81 1.80
C PHE A 54 2.18 4.20 3.11
N LYS A 55 1.44 4.06 4.20
CA LYS A 55 1.96 4.15 5.54
C LYS A 55 1.59 2.91 6.33
N THR A 56 2.50 2.42 7.16
CA THR A 56 2.21 1.35 8.11
C THR A 56 2.72 1.77 9.47
N TYR A 57 1.81 1.87 10.42
CA TYR A 57 2.09 2.23 11.80
C TYR A 57 2.06 0.94 12.62
N MET A 58 3.09 0.73 13.43
CA MET A 58 3.03 -0.27 14.49
C MET A 58 2.26 0.33 15.67
N THR A 59 1.27 -0.41 16.16
CA THR A 59 0.38 0.01 17.25
C THR A 59 0.36 -1.07 18.32
N GLU A 60 -0.09 -0.75 19.53
CA GLU A 60 -0.22 -1.74 20.61
C GLU A 60 -1.12 -2.93 20.22
N GLU A 61 -2.13 -2.67 19.39
CA GLU A 61 -3.11 -3.68 18.93
C GLU A 61 -2.70 -4.43 17.65
N GLY A 62 -1.53 -4.12 17.09
CA GLY A 62 -1.05 -4.69 15.82
C GLY A 62 -0.54 -3.62 14.87
N TYR A 63 -1.18 -3.46 13.71
CA TYR A 63 -0.74 -2.57 12.64
C TYR A 63 -1.90 -1.77 12.06
N ARG A 64 -1.65 -0.49 11.79
CA ARG A 64 -2.53 0.37 11.00
C ARG A 64 -1.91 0.62 9.63
N ILE A 65 -2.65 0.34 8.58
CA ILE A 65 -2.27 0.58 7.19
C ILE A 65 -3.03 1.81 6.72
N GLU A 66 -2.32 2.75 6.12
CA GLU A 66 -2.92 3.86 5.37
C GLU A 66 -2.43 3.81 3.93
N LEU A 67 -3.36 3.88 2.99
CA LEU A 67 -3.09 4.01 1.57
C LEU A 67 -3.74 5.29 1.09
N SER A 68 -2.98 6.15 0.43
CA SER A 68 -3.48 7.30 -0.30
C SER A 68 -3.07 7.16 -1.77
N ILE A 69 -4.02 7.28 -2.68
CA ILE A 69 -3.76 7.36 -4.12
C ILE A 69 -4.36 8.66 -4.61
N SER A 70 -3.51 9.52 -5.19
CA SER A 70 -3.88 10.85 -5.65
C SER A 70 -3.28 11.14 -7.02
N GLY A 71 -3.93 11.96 -7.84
CA GLY A 71 -3.39 12.29 -9.15
C GLY A 71 -4.36 13.12 -9.99
N LEU A 72 -3.99 13.30 -11.24
CA LEU A 72 -4.83 13.96 -12.24
C LEU A 72 -5.40 12.90 -13.18
N ALA A 73 -6.73 12.88 -13.29
CA ALA A 73 -7.44 12.12 -14.29
C ALA A 73 -7.59 13.00 -15.55
N PRO A 74 -6.97 12.62 -16.68
CA PRO A 74 -7.02 13.40 -17.92
C PRO A 74 -8.42 13.42 -18.54
N SER A 75 -9.26 12.43 -18.24
CA SER A 75 -10.66 12.38 -18.66
C SER A 75 -11.60 11.98 -17.52
N THR A 76 -12.90 12.27 -17.68
CA THR A 76 -13.94 11.78 -16.77
C THR A 76 -14.02 10.25 -16.79
N ALA A 77 -13.81 9.62 -17.95
CA ALA A 77 -13.75 8.16 -18.08
C ALA A 77 -12.61 7.57 -17.24
N THR A 78 -11.40 8.13 -17.34
CA THR A 78 -10.25 7.71 -16.53
C THR A 78 -10.56 7.87 -15.03
N ALA A 79 -11.22 8.95 -14.61
CA ALA A 79 -11.64 9.14 -13.22
C ALA A 79 -12.62 8.05 -12.73
N TYR A 80 -13.58 7.63 -13.57
CA TYR A 80 -14.49 6.53 -13.26
C TYR A 80 -13.78 5.17 -13.21
N SER A 81 -12.83 4.91 -14.11
CA SER A 81 -11.99 3.70 -14.11
C SER A 81 -11.16 3.62 -12.83
N LEU A 82 -10.50 4.72 -12.43
CA LEU A 82 -9.73 4.81 -11.19
C LEU A 82 -10.59 4.55 -9.96
N LYS A 83 -11.79 5.16 -9.88
CA LYS A 83 -12.74 4.91 -8.78
C LYS A 83 -13.13 3.43 -8.69
N SER A 84 -13.29 2.77 -9.83
CA SER A 84 -13.60 1.34 -9.89
C SER A 84 -12.41 0.47 -9.49
N LEU A 85 -11.21 0.81 -9.95
CA LEU A 85 -9.97 0.13 -9.59
C LEU A 85 -9.71 0.16 -8.09
N VAL A 86 -9.77 1.35 -7.47
CA VAL A 86 -9.47 1.47 -6.03
C VAL A 86 -10.53 0.77 -5.17
N LYS A 87 -11.79 0.76 -5.58
CA LYS A 87 -12.84 -0.04 -4.91
C LYS A 87 -12.62 -1.55 -5.02
N LYS A 88 -11.90 -2.03 -6.05
CA LYS A 88 -11.48 -3.43 -6.16
C LYS A 88 -10.31 -3.76 -5.24
N ILE A 89 -9.50 -2.79 -4.80
CA ILE A 89 -8.41 -3.00 -3.84
C ILE A 89 -8.98 -3.37 -2.48
N ASP A 90 -9.88 -2.53 -1.96
CA ASP A 90 -10.62 -2.78 -0.74
C ASP A 90 -11.96 -2.03 -0.80
N LYS A 91 -13.02 -2.65 -0.26
CA LYS A 91 -14.36 -2.08 -0.23
C LYS A 91 -14.44 -0.84 0.66
N ASP A 92 -13.54 -0.73 1.63
CA ASP A 92 -13.52 0.33 2.64
C ASP A 92 -12.72 1.56 2.17
N VAL A 93 -12.20 1.55 0.93
CA VAL A 93 -11.55 2.72 0.33
C VAL A 93 -12.57 3.86 0.20
N LYS A 94 -12.26 5.00 0.81
CA LYS A 94 -12.97 6.25 0.58
C LYS A 94 -12.39 6.92 -0.67
N VAL A 95 -13.26 7.28 -1.60
CA VAL A 95 -12.87 7.97 -2.83
C VAL A 95 -13.44 9.38 -2.78
N GLU A 96 -12.55 10.36 -2.72
CA GLU A 96 -12.84 11.78 -2.75
C GLU A 96 -12.26 12.33 -4.05
N SER A 97 -13.03 12.23 -5.13
CA SER A 97 -12.59 12.67 -6.45
C SER A 97 -13.57 13.69 -7.01
N LEU A 98 -13.03 14.81 -7.46
CA LEU A 98 -13.71 15.82 -8.25
C LEU A 98 -12.86 16.03 -9.50
N TYR A 99 -13.38 15.69 -10.68
CA TYR A 99 -12.62 15.87 -11.93
C TYR A 99 -12.04 17.29 -12.03
N PRO A 100 -10.76 17.46 -12.40
CA PRO A 100 -9.79 16.44 -12.85
C PRO A 100 -9.00 15.77 -11.73
N PHE A 101 -9.26 16.11 -10.46
CA PHE A 101 -8.55 15.57 -9.32
C PHE A 101 -9.11 14.20 -8.89
N PHE A 102 -8.21 13.24 -8.76
CA PHE A 102 -8.48 11.96 -8.13
C PHE A 102 -7.78 11.92 -6.78
N ASN A 103 -8.52 11.61 -5.72
CA ASN A 103 -7.95 11.26 -4.42
C ASN A 103 -8.74 10.09 -3.82
N SER A 104 -8.03 9.20 -3.16
CA SER A 104 -8.62 8.09 -2.42
C SER A 104 -7.76 7.78 -1.21
N ILE A 105 -8.43 7.40 -0.13
CA ILE A 105 -7.80 7.08 1.15
C ILE A 105 -8.43 5.79 1.67
N LEU A 106 -7.58 4.86 2.08
CA LEU A 106 -7.96 3.70 2.88
C LEU A 106 -7.20 3.73 4.19
N ILE A 107 -7.91 3.45 5.28
CA ILE A 107 -7.34 3.23 6.59
C ILE A 107 -7.83 1.87 7.06
N LYS A 108 -6.91 0.97 7.42
CA LYS A 108 -7.24 -0.40 7.82
C LYS A 108 -6.36 -0.88 8.96
N ASN A 109 -6.98 -1.41 10.00
CA ASN A 109 -6.27 -2.06 11.09
C ASN A 109 -6.15 -3.56 10.84
N VAL A 110 -4.97 -4.12 11.08
CA VAL A 110 -4.69 -5.56 10.99
C VAL A 110 -3.85 -6.01 12.17
N ASN A 111 -4.12 -7.20 12.68
CA ASN A 111 -3.48 -7.71 13.89
C ASN A 111 -2.08 -8.34 13.67
N ASN A 112 -1.62 -8.46 12.43
CA ASN A 112 -0.33 -9.09 12.12
C ASN A 112 0.32 -8.57 10.84
N ILE A 113 1.64 -8.68 10.77
CA ILE A 113 2.46 -8.22 9.64
C ILE A 113 2.20 -9.01 8.35
N VAL A 114 1.82 -10.30 8.43
CA VAL A 114 1.53 -11.11 7.23
C VAL A 114 0.32 -10.54 6.49
N SER A 115 -0.70 -10.07 7.20
CA SER A 115 -1.85 -9.37 6.62
C SER A 115 -1.46 -8.07 5.94
N VAL A 116 -0.53 -7.30 6.54
CA VAL A 116 0.07 -6.12 5.91
C VAL A 116 0.72 -6.51 4.58
N LEU A 117 1.62 -7.49 4.59
CA LEU A 117 2.36 -7.92 3.39
C LEU A 117 1.44 -8.44 2.27
N LYS A 118 0.40 -9.22 2.61
CA LYS A 118 -0.62 -9.66 1.64
C LYS A 118 -1.34 -8.48 1.02
N PHE A 119 -1.65 -7.45 1.81
CA PHE A 119 -2.29 -6.23 1.35
C PHE A 119 -1.40 -5.46 0.37
N TYR A 120 -0.12 -5.24 0.72
CA TYR A 120 0.84 -4.61 -0.19
C TYR A 120 0.98 -5.38 -1.50
N LYS A 121 1.18 -6.71 -1.43
CA LYS A 121 1.31 -7.55 -2.63
C LYS A 121 0.11 -7.42 -3.57
N ARG A 122 -1.11 -7.42 -3.03
CA ARG A 122 -2.35 -7.24 -3.82
C ARG A 122 -2.36 -5.89 -4.52
N ILE A 123 -2.00 -4.81 -3.83
CA ILE A 123 -2.00 -3.48 -4.45
C ILE A 123 -0.97 -3.40 -5.56
N LEU A 124 0.25 -3.89 -5.33
CA LEU A 124 1.28 -3.92 -6.34
C LEU A 124 0.80 -4.65 -7.59
N SER A 125 0.23 -5.86 -7.45
CA SER A 125 -0.30 -6.62 -8.59
C SER A 125 -1.46 -5.98 -9.34
N MET A 126 -2.13 -4.98 -8.76
CA MET A 126 -3.25 -4.28 -9.39
C MET A 126 -2.82 -2.95 -10.04
N LEU A 127 -1.65 -2.44 -9.66
CA LEU A 127 -1.12 -1.15 -10.09
C LEU A 127 0.08 -1.29 -11.06
N THR A 128 0.65 -2.48 -11.20
CA THR A 128 1.63 -2.87 -12.24
C THR A 128 1.01 -3.83 -13.23
#